data_AF-A0A6N7Q0E7-F1
#
_entry.id   AF-A0A6N7Q0E7-F1
#
_cell.length_a   1.000
_cell.length_b   1.000
_cell.length_c   1.000
_cell.angle_alpha   90.00
_cell.angle_beta   90.00
_cell.angle_gamma   90.00
#
_symmetry.space_group_name_H-M   'P 1'
#
loop_
_entity.id
_entity.type
_entity.pdbx_description
1 polymer ?
#
loop_
_entity_poly.entity_id
_entity_poly.type
_entity_poly.pdbx_seq_one_letter_code
_entity_poly.pdbx_strand_id
1 'polypeptide(L)'
;MCGNGHVEPGETCDDANTTSGDGCSAACQLEFSCPPGQVTFIQTSTDGPLLIPDAAGPPGAQSVIQLADSYVVSRAVVVVNAISHTRLSDVGISLITPAATTVTLVSGNGGDADEYVSTIFDPAAPTAITAGTAPYRGRYQPQGPLGNVHGQSSKGAWTLRVTDSTTPWGGVLKSWTIAMCGN
;
A
#
# COMPACT_ATOMS: atom_id res chain seq x y z
N MET A 1 -6.58 12.47 -13.54
CA MET A 1 -7.63 12.29 -14.56
C MET A 1 -7.94 10.83 -14.44
N CYS A 2 -9.14 10.48 -13.98
CA CYS A 2 -9.34 9.10 -13.57
C CYS A 2 -9.24 8.09 -14.71
N GLY A 3 -8.53 6.99 -14.45
CA GLY A 3 -8.32 5.87 -15.35
C GLY A 3 -7.10 6.03 -16.25
N ASN A 4 -6.21 7.00 -15.96
CA ASN A 4 -4.98 7.19 -16.72
C ASN A 4 -3.80 6.37 -16.17
N GLY A 5 -4.01 5.63 -15.09
CA GLY A 5 -3.02 4.77 -14.45
C GLY A 5 -2.03 5.53 -13.57
N HIS A 6 -2.33 6.78 -13.19
CA HIS A 6 -1.50 7.60 -12.31
C HIS A 6 -2.37 8.24 -11.23
N VAL A 7 -2.08 7.94 -9.96
CA VAL A 7 -2.78 8.60 -8.84
C VAL A 7 -2.40 10.07 -8.78
N GLU A 8 -3.35 10.94 -9.11
CA GLU A 8 -3.23 12.39 -9.10
C GLU A 8 -3.85 13.04 -7.84
N PRO A 9 -3.61 14.34 -7.58
CA PRO A 9 -4.26 15.03 -6.47
C PRO A 9 -5.79 14.91 -6.51
N GLY A 10 -6.38 14.39 -5.44
CA GLY A 10 -7.82 14.12 -5.33
C GLY A 10 -8.23 12.68 -5.59
N GLU A 11 -7.32 11.84 -6.09
CA GLU A 11 -7.51 10.41 -6.32
C GLU A 11 -6.93 9.61 -5.13
N THR A 12 -7.62 8.54 -4.72
CA THR A 12 -7.11 7.60 -3.70
C THR A 12 -6.64 6.27 -4.31
N CYS A 13 -6.91 6.07 -5.60
CA CYS A 13 -6.46 4.98 -6.45
C CYS A 13 -6.60 5.40 -7.92
N ASP A 14 -5.87 4.77 -8.84
CA ASP A 14 -6.09 4.84 -10.30
C ASP A 14 -5.44 3.60 -10.94
N ASP A 15 -6.26 2.62 -11.27
CA ASP A 15 -5.86 1.33 -11.82
C ASP A 15 -5.94 1.27 -13.36
N ALA A 16 -5.83 2.42 -14.02
CA ALA A 16 -5.78 2.58 -15.47
C ALA A 16 -7.08 2.19 -16.20
N ASN A 17 -8.21 2.20 -15.49
CA ASN A 17 -9.52 1.98 -16.08
C ASN A 17 -10.62 2.75 -15.32
N THR A 18 -11.89 2.63 -15.73
CA THR A 18 -13.03 3.32 -15.09
C THR A 18 -14.16 2.35 -14.70
N THR A 19 -13.82 1.08 -14.50
CA THR A 19 -14.74 0.00 -14.17
C THR A 19 -14.95 -0.02 -12.66
N SER A 20 -16.15 0.31 -12.20
CA SER A 20 -16.48 0.12 -10.78
C SER A 20 -16.57 -1.37 -10.40
N GLY A 21 -16.24 -1.67 -9.15
CA GLY A 21 -16.32 -2.99 -8.53
C GLY A 21 -15.01 -3.78 -8.54
N ASP A 22 -13.92 -3.25 -9.09
CA ASP A 22 -12.61 -3.89 -9.16
C ASP A 22 -11.64 -3.45 -8.04
N GLY A 23 -12.06 -2.52 -7.18
CA GLY A 23 -11.26 -1.94 -6.11
C GLY A 23 -11.01 -0.44 -6.31
N CYS A 24 -11.10 0.07 -7.53
CA CYS A 24 -11.01 1.51 -7.82
C CYS A 24 -12.21 1.98 -8.63
N SER A 25 -12.98 2.91 -8.07
CA SER A 25 -14.20 3.37 -8.75
C SER A 25 -13.89 4.19 -10.00
N ALA A 26 -14.89 4.38 -10.87
CA ALA A 26 -14.83 5.29 -12.01
C ALA A 26 -14.52 6.77 -11.66
N ALA A 27 -14.54 7.12 -10.37
CA ALA A 27 -14.16 8.43 -9.84
C ALA A 27 -12.79 8.43 -9.15
N CYS A 28 -12.00 7.35 -9.30
CA CYS A 28 -10.67 7.16 -8.72
C CYS A 28 -10.67 7.29 -7.19
N GLN A 29 -11.77 6.80 -6.62
CA GLN A 29 -11.94 6.61 -5.19
C GLN A 29 -11.85 5.13 -4.87
N LEU A 30 -11.08 4.80 -3.84
CA LEU A 30 -10.93 3.46 -3.31
C LEU A 30 -12.31 2.89 -2.95
N GLU A 31 -12.61 1.70 -3.47
CA GLU A 31 -13.87 1.00 -3.18
C GLU A 31 -13.75 0.25 -1.85
N PHE A 32 -13.75 1.04 -0.77
CA PHE A 32 -13.61 0.56 0.60
C PHE A 32 -14.79 1.00 1.46
N SER A 33 -15.39 0.05 2.15
CA SER A 33 -16.54 0.29 3.02
C SER A 33 -16.40 -0.45 4.35
N CYS A 34 -16.85 0.19 5.42
CA CYS A 34 -16.92 -0.43 6.75
C CYS A 34 -18.32 -0.97 7.05
N PRO A 35 -18.43 -2.06 7.83
CA PRO A 35 -19.68 -2.51 8.42
C PRO A 35 -20.44 -1.40 9.16
N PRO A 36 -21.78 -1.48 9.27
CA PRO A 36 -22.57 -0.54 10.04
C PRO A 36 -22.07 -0.40 11.49
N GLY A 37 -21.98 0.84 11.98
CA GLY A 37 -21.51 1.15 13.33
C GLY A 37 -19.99 1.28 13.46
N GLN A 38 -19.23 1.17 12.37
CA GLN A 38 -17.79 1.44 12.34
C GLN A 38 -17.48 2.76 11.62
N VAL A 39 -16.42 3.42 12.07
CA VAL A 39 -15.84 4.58 11.44
C VAL A 39 -14.93 4.13 10.31
N THR A 40 -15.02 4.80 9.16
CA THR A 40 -14.09 4.64 8.03
C THR A 40 -13.03 5.71 8.12
N PHE A 41 -11.76 5.33 8.01
CA PHE A 41 -10.63 6.23 8.02
C PHE A 41 -9.73 5.90 6.83
N ILE A 42 -9.52 6.89 5.97
CA ILE A 42 -8.70 6.79 4.76
C ILE A 42 -7.71 7.96 4.81
N GLN A 43 -6.42 7.65 4.84
CA GLN A 43 -5.38 8.66 4.92
C GLN A 43 -4.26 8.34 3.94
N THR A 44 -3.89 9.33 3.13
CA THR A 44 -2.75 9.26 2.21
C THR A 44 -1.52 9.89 2.85
N SER A 45 -0.36 9.31 2.62
CA SER A 45 0.93 9.83 3.08
C SER A 45 1.27 11.15 2.40
N THR A 46 1.90 12.07 3.14
CA THR A 46 2.27 13.40 2.66
C THR A 46 3.77 13.70 2.79
N ASP A 47 4.55 12.72 3.21
CA ASP A 47 6.00 12.83 3.46
C ASP A 47 6.85 12.29 2.28
N GLY A 48 6.22 11.97 1.15
CA GLY A 48 6.89 11.61 -0.10
C GLY A 48 7.05 12.76 -1.09
N PRO A 49 7.77 12.57 -2.21
CA PRO A 49 8.41 11.31 -2.62
C PRO A 49 9.69 11.01 -1.80
N LEU A 50 9.89 9.74 -1.47
CA LEU A 50 11.06 9.24 -0.76
C LEU A 50 11.92 8.37 -1.69
N LEU A 51 13.23 8.59 -1.66
CA LEU A 51 14.18 7.69 -2.32
C LEU A 51 14.18 6.35 -1.59
N ILE A 52 14.12 5.26 -2.36
CA ILE A 52 14.39 3.90 -1.91
C ILE A 52 15.88 3.68 -2.16
N PRO A 53 16.73 3.67 -1.12
CA PRO A 53 18.15 3.39 -1.28
C PRO A 53 18.37 1.94 -1.71
N ASP A 54 19.43 1.71 -2.47
CA ASP A 54 19.90 0.35 -2.78
C ASP A 54 20.42 -0.36 -1.51
N ALA A 55 20.79 -1.64 -1.63
CA ALA A 55 21.25 -2.41 -0.48
C ALA A 55 22.58 -1.92 0.15
N ALA A 56 23.32 -1.01 -0.50
CA ALA A 56 24.49 -0.36 0.09
C ALA A 56 24.14 0.91 0.90
N GLY A 57 22.92 1.41 0.75
CA GLY A 57 22.39 2.58 1.44
C GLY A 57 21.78 2.30 2.82
N PRO A 58 21.09 3.30 3.40
CA PRO A 58 20.25 3.13 4.58
C PRO A 58 19.21 2.01 4.40
N PRO A 59 18.63 1.46 5.48
CA PRO A 59 17.86 0.20 5.47
C PRO A 59 16.46 0.26 4.81
N GLY A 60 16.28 1.11 3.79
CA GLY A 60 15.04 1.34 3.04
C GLY A 60 14.42 2.72 3.27
N ALA A 61 13.49 3.09 2.39
CA ALA A 61 12.59 4.22 2.59
C ALA A 61 11.57 3.90 3.70
N GLN A 62 11.24 4.89 4.53
CA GLN A 62 10.19 4.78 5.53
C GLN A 62 9.29 6.02 5.44
N SER A 63 8.02 5.80 5.12
CA SER A 63 6.99 6.83 5.11
C SER A 63 6.01 6.60 6.25
N VAL A 64 5.63 7.65 6.95
CA VAL A 64 4.86 7.58 8.19
C VAL A 64 3.56 8.37 8.08
N ILE A 65 2.45 7.70 8.36
CA ILE A 65 1.14 8.32 8.59
C ILE A 65 0.88 8.36 10.09
N GLN A 66 0.64 9.56 10.64
CA GLN A 66 0.27 9.75 12.03
C GLN A 66 -1.25 9.81 12.16
N LEU A 67 -1.83 8.87 12.89
CA LEU A 67 -3.25 8.87 13.22
C LEU A 67 -3.45 9.31 14.67
N ALA A 68 -4.23 10.38 14.88
CA ALA A 68 -4.46 10.96 16.20
C ALA A 68 -5.55 10.22 16.99
N ASP A 69 -6.57 9.74 16.27
CA ASP A 69 -7.74 9.08 16.85
C ASP A 69 -7.49 7.60 17.12
N SER A 70 -8.02 7.12 18.24
CA SER A 70 -7.88 5.73 18.68
C SER A 70 -9.20 5.00 18.51
N TYR A 71 -9.24 4.09 17.56
CA TYR A 71 -10.27 3.09 17.34
C TYR A 71 -9.64 1.70 17.42
N VAL A 72 -10.44 0.69 17.75
CA VAL A 72 -10.01 -0.71 17.64
C VAL A 72 -10.13 -1.13 16.17
N VAL A 73 -9.00 -1.39 15.52
CA VAL A 73 -8.96 -1.76 14.10
C VAL A 73 -9.64 -3.11 13.91
N SER A 74 -10.54 -3.19 12.94
CA SER A 74 -11.30 -4.41 12.61
C SER A 74 -11.19 -4.83 11.14
N ARG A 75 -10.73 -3.91 10.28
CA ARG A 75 -10.37 -4.14 8.89
C ARG A 75 -9.29 -3.15 8.48
N ALA A 76 -8.32 -3.58 7.68
CA ALA A 76 -7.32 -2.71 7.08
C ALA A 76 -7.03 -3.10 5.62
N VAL A 77 -6.80 -2.07 4.80
CA VAL A 77 -6.35 -2.13 3.41
C VAL A 77 -5.21 -1.14 3.25
N VAL A 78 -4.18 -1.53 2.51
CA VAL A 78 -3.05 -0.65 2.17
C VAL A 78 -3.03 -0.47 0.67
N VAL A 79 -3.02 0.77 0.20
CA VAL A 79 -2.86 1.11 -1.22
C VAL A 79 -1.45 1.66 -1.42
N VAL A 80 -0.66 1.00 -2.26
CA VAL A 80 0.56 1.59 -2.80
C VAL A 80 0.14 2.43 -4.00
N ASN A 81 0.14 3.75 -3.84
CA ASN A 81 -0.31 4.66 -4.90
C ASN A 81 0.69 4.65 -6.05
N ALA A 82 1.99 4.78 -5.74
CA ALA A 82 3.05 4.59 -6.71
C ALA A 82 4.41 4.31 -6.04
N ILE A 83 5.04 3.20 -6.43
CA ILE A 83 6.46 2.90 -6.26
C ILE A 83 7.04 2.62 -7.65
N SER A 84 8.10 3.35 -7.99
CA SER A 84 8.90 3.09 -9.20
C SER A 84 10.23 2.49 -8.78
N HIS A 85 10.61 1.38 -9.41
CA HIS A 85 11.86 0.66 -9.18
C HIS A 85 12.22 -0.11 -10.45
N THR A 86 13.51 -0.23 -10.76
CA THR A 86 14.00 -0.89 -11.98
C THR A 86 13.92 -2.41 -11.95
N ARG A 87 13.91 -3.00 -10.74
CA ARG A 87 13.77 -4.45 -10.51
C ARG A 87 12.88 -4.69 -9.30
N LEU A 88 11.64 -5.12 -9.53
CA LEU A 88 10.71 -5.37 -8.43
C LEU A 88 11.05 -6.63 -7.63
N SER A 89 11.82 -7.57 -8.21
CA SER A 89 12.31 -8.76 -7.49
C SER A 89 13.13 -8.44 -6.24
N ASP A 90 13.71 -7.25 -6.20
CA ASP A 90 14.59 -6.83 -5.11
C ASP A 90 13.82 -6.02 -4.06
N VAL A 91 12.59 -5.61 -4.38
CA VAL A 91 11.74 -4.75 -3.56
C VAL A 91 11.00 -5.56 -2.48
N GLY A 92 11.19 -5.14 -1.24
CA GLY A 92 10.37 -5.55 -0.09
C GLY A 92 9.47 -4.41 0.35
N ILE A 93 8.20 -4.69 0.63
CA ILE A 93 7.24 -3.72 1.16
C ILE A 93 6.63 -4.29 2.43
N SER A 94 6.72 -3.55 3.54
CA SER A 94 6.15 -3.95 4.82
C SER A 94 5.40 -2.80 5.48
N LEU A 95 4.28 -3.13 6.13
CA LEU A 95 3.57 -2.21 7.02
C LEU A 95 4.03 -2.48 8.46
N ILE A 96 4.40 -1.42 9.17
CA ILE A 96 4.73 -1.46 10.60
C ILE A 96 3.67 -0.65 11.35
N THR A 97 2.96 -1.32 12.25
CA THR A 97 1.90 -0.73 13.09
C THR A 97 2.47 0.11 14.24
N PRO A 98 1.65 0.97 14.88
CA PRO A 98 2.04 1.65 16.12
C PRO A 98 2.45 0.70 17.26
N ALA A 99 1.92 -0.53 17.27
CA ALA A 99 2.26 -1.57 18.24
C ALA A 99 3.52 -2.37 17.83
N ALA A 100 4.31 -1.88 16.87
CA ALA A 100 5.51 -2.53 16.32
C ALA A 100 5.28 -3.91 15.67
N THR A 101 4.03 -4.29 15.41
CA THR A 101 3.72 -5.44 14.53
C THR A 101 4.15 -5.12 13.11
N THR A 102 4.90 -6.03 12.48
CA THR A 102 5.31 -5.91 11.07
C THR A 102 4.51 -6.89 10.22
N VAL A 103 3.91 -6.41 9.13
CA VAL A 103 3.19 -7.21 8.13
C VAL A 103 3.91 -7.06 6.79
N THR A 104 4.39 -8.17 6.24
CA THR A 104 4.95 -8.20 4.89
C THR A 104 3.82 -8.07 3.85
N LEU A 105 3.86 -7.05 3.01
CA LEU A 105 2.94 -6.92 1.87
C LEU A 105 3.53 -7.57 0.63
N VAL A 106 4.82 -7.31 0.39
CA VAL A 106 5.60 -7.82 -0.74
C VAL A 106 6.98 -8.26 -0.25
N SER A 107 7.49 -9.35 -0.80
CA SER A 107 8.86 -9.82 -0.68
C SER A 107 9.33 -10.38 -2.02
N GLY A 108 9.83 -9.50 -2.90
CA GLY A 108 10.50 -9.87 -4.15
C GLY A 108 9.61 -10.48 -5.24
N ASN A 109 8.57 -9.75 -5.65
CA ASN A 109 7.69 -10.13 -6.78
C ASN A 109 8.05 -9.35 -8.06
N GLY A 110 7.55 -9.78 -9.23
CA GLY A 110 7.61 -8.99 -10.46
C GLY A 110 8.85 -9.16 -11.33
N GLY A 111 9.91 -9.82 -10.85
CA GLY A 111 11.13 -10.02 -11.64
C GLY A 111 11.76 -8.67 -12.04
N ASP A 112 12.16 -8.56 -13.31
CA ASP A 112 12.69 -7.33 -13.92
C ASP A 112 11.59 -6.44 -14.54
N ALA A 113 10.32 -6.68 -14.22
CA ALA A 113 9.20 -5.84 -14.68
C ALA A 113 8.96 -4.66 -13.73
N ASP A 114 8.26 -3.63 -14.19
CA ASP A 114 8.24 -2.32 -13.54
C ASP A 114 6.96 -2.00 -12.75
N GLU A 115 7.14 -1.22 -11.67
CA GLU A 115 6.19 -0.48 -10.83
C GLU A 115 5.06 -1.22 -10.04
N TYR A 116 4.84 -0.74 -8.82
CA TYR A 116 3.59 -0.91 -8.07
C TYR A 116 2.80 0.39 -8.19
N VAL A 117 1.65 0.37 -8.85
CA VAL A 117 0.84 1.57 -9.07
C VAL A 117 -0.63 1.25 -8.80
N SER A 118 -1.25 2.01 -7.91
CA SER A 118 -2.62 1.72 -7.44
C SER A 118 -2.77 0.24 -7.05
N THR A 119 -1.76 -0.30 -6.37
CA THR A 119 -1.76 -1.69 -5.87
C THR A 119 -2.49 -1.72 -4.53
N ILE A 120 -3.64 -2.37 -4.48
CA ILE A 120 -4.51 -2.42 -3.30
C ILE A 120 -4.29 -3.76 -2.59
N PHE A 121 -3.62 -3.73 -1.43
CA PHE A 121 -3.47 -4.89 -0.57
C PHE A 121 -4.70 -5.05 0.33
N ASP A 122 -5.52 -6.06 0.03
CA ASP A 122 -6.72 -6.39 0.78
C ASP A 122 -6.73 -7.90 1.12
N PRO A 123 -6.86 -8.28 2.41
CA PRO A 123 -6.93 -9.69 2.82
C PRO A 123 -8.05 -10.50 2.14
N ALA A 124 -9.11 -9.83 1.70
CA ALA A 124 -10.27 -10.44 1.05
C ALA A 124 -10.18 -10.41 -0.49
N ALA A 125 -9.08 -9.92 -1.07
CA ALA A 125 -8.86 -10.02 -2.51
C ALA A 125 -8.86 -11.49 -2.96
N PRO A 126 -9.29 -11.84 -4.19
CA PRO A 126 -9.27 -13.23 -4.64
C PRO A 126 -7.88 -13.69 -5.14
N THR A 127 -7.05 -12.74 -5.59
CA THR A 127 -5.77 -13.02 -6.25
C THR A 127 -4.61 -12.67 -5.32
N ALA A 128 -3.67 -13.59 -5.09
CA ALA A 128 -2.45 -13.28 -4.34
C ALA A 128 -1.52 -12.37 -5.16
N ILE A 129 -0.79 -11.47 -4.49
CA ILE A 129 0.18 -10.59 -5.17
C ILE A 129 1.26 -11.39 -5.92
N THR A 130 1.60 -12.60 -5.44
CA THR A 130 2.56 -13.51 -6.09
C THR A 130 2.04 -14.13 -7.39
N ALA A 131 0.73 -14.12 -7.61
CA ALA A 131 0.09 -14.59 -8.84
C ALA A 131 -0.15 -13.44 -9.85
N GLY A 132 0.03 -12.19 -9.42
CA GLY A 132 0.00 -11.02 -10.29
C GLY A 132 1.29 -10.82 -11.07
N THR A 133 1.23 -10.00 -12.12
CA THR A 133 2.37 -9.61 -12.94
C THR A 133 2.50 -8.09 -12.95
N ALA A 134 3.73 -7.58 -13.02
CA ALA A 134 3.93 -6.14 -13.11
C ALA A 134 3.51 -5.60 -14.51
N PRO A 135 3.12 -4.31 -14.61
CA PRO A 135 2.93 -3.37 -13.50
C PRO A 135 1.78 -3.80 -12.60
N TYR A 136 2.05 -3.83 -11.29
CA TYR A 136 1.08 -4.32 -10.32
C TYR A 136 0.01 -3.25 -10.11
N ARG A 137 -1.18 -3.52 -10.64
CA ARG A 137 -2.37 -2.66 -10.55
C ARG A 137 -3.56 -3.45 -10.05
N GLY A 138 -4.40 -2.79 -9.25
CA GLY A 138 -5.63 -3.37 -8.71
C GLY A 138 -5.42 -4.13 -7.40
N ARG A 139 -6.39 -4.97 -7.06
CA ARG A 139 -6.55 -5.56 -5.72
C ARG A 139 -5.93 -6.95 -5.59
N TYR A 140 -5.05 -7.13 -4.59
CA TYR A 140 -4.33 -8.36 -4.31
C TYR A 140 -4.32 -8.71 -2.83
N GLN A 141 -4.21 -10.01 -2.52
CA GLN A 141 -3.88 -10.48 -1.18
C GLN A 141 -2.38 -10.23 -0.94
N PRO A 142 -1.99 -9.62 0.19
CA PRO A 142 -0.58 -9.48 0.56
C PRO A 142 0.06 -10.83 0.87
N GLN A 143 1.40 -10.90 0.80
CA GLN A 143 2.15 -12.12 1.15
C GLN A 143 2.07 -12.48 2.64
N GLY A 144 1.94 -11.47 3.51
CA GLY A 144 1.77 -11.63 4.96
C GLY A 144 0.33 -11.37 5.42
N PRO A 145 -0.05 -11.86 6.61
CA PRO A 145 -1.41 -11.72 7.13
C PRO A 145 -1.69 -10.30 7.62
N LEU A 146 -2.19 -9.44 6.72
CA LEU A 146 -2.59 -8.07 7.08
C LEU A 146 -3.70 -8.03 8.14
N GLY A 147 -4.46 -9.11 8.33
CA GLY A 147 -5.39 -9.27 9.46
C GLY A 147 -4.73 -9.24 10.86
N ASN A 148 -3.41 -9.37 10.97
CA ASN A 148 -2.69 -9.26 12.25
C ASN A 148 -2.81 -7.88 12.90
N VAL A 149 -3.27 -6.87 12.17
CA VAL A 149 -3.55 -5.53 12.70
C VAL A 149 -4.88 -5.44 13.43
N HIS A 150 -5.75 -6.44 13.31
CA HIS A 150 -7.06 -6.45 13.96
C HIS A 150 -6.93 -6.49 15.48
N GLY A 151 -7.78 -5.74 16.18
CA GLY A 151 -7.75 -5.59 17.64
C GLY A 151 -6.74 -4.56 18.14
N GLN A 152 -5.84 -4.05 17.29
CA GLN A 152 -4.88 -3.01 17.67
C GLN A 152 -5.54 -1.62 17.67
N SER A 153 -4.95 -0.66 18.40
CA SER A 153 -5.37 0.74 18.31
C SER A 153 -4.92 1.35 16.98
N SER A 154 -5.79 2.12 16.34
CA SER A 154 -5.44 2.92 15.16
C SER A 154 -4.48 4.07 15.48
N LYS A 155 -4.40 4.51 16.73
CA LYS A 155 -3.66 5.71 17.12
C LYS A 155 -2.14 5.48 17.07
N GLY A 156 -1.44 6.42 16.45
CA GLY A 156 0.02 6.49 16.42
C GLY A 156 0.60 6.41 15.01
N ALA A 157 1.87 6.04 14.96
CA ALA A 157 2.67 5.99 13.74
C ALA A 157 2.42 4.69 12.97
N TRP A 158 1.83 4.79 11.79
CA TRP A 158 1.78 3.71 10.80
C TRP A 158 2.87 3.96 9.77
N THR A 159 3.81 3.02 9.65
CA THR A 159 4.97 3.19 8.77
C THR A 159 4.90 2.20 7.62
N LEU A 160 4.93 2.69 6.38
CA LEU A 160 5.26 1.87 5.22
C LEU A 160 6.77 1.88 5.03
N ARG A 161 7.38 0.70 5.11
CA ARG A 161 8.79 0.50 4.85
C ARG A 161 8.97 -0.17 3.49
N VAL A 162 9.82 0.42 2.66
CA VAL A 162 10.20 -0.12 1.35
C VAL A 162 11.71 -0.33 1.31
N THR A 163 12.15 -1.54 1.01
CA THR A 163 13.57 -1.93 1.00
C THR A 163 13.97 -2.43 -0.37
N ASP A 164 15.22 -2.20 -0.73
CA ASP A 164 15.90 -2.88 -1.83
C ASP A 164 16.96 -3.83 -1.25
N SER A 165 17.01 -5.05 -1.78
CA SER A 165 17.86 -6.14 -1.29
C SER A 165 19.11 -6.38 -2.15
N THR A 166 19.27 -5.68 -3.27
CA THR A 166 20.47 -5.81 -4.12
C THR A 166 21.09 -4.47 -4.51
N THR A 167 22.22 -4.53 -5.21
CA THR A 167 22.87 -3.38 -5.83
C THR A 167 23.22 -3.72 -7.28
N PRO A 168 23.40 -2.71 -8.17
CA PRO A 168 23.00 -1.31 -8.02
C PRO A 168 21.46 -1.16 -8.13
N TRP A 169 20.93 0.07 -8.21
CA TRP A 169 19.55 0.43 -8.58
C TRP A 169 18.52 0.67 -7.46
N GLY A 170 18.49 1.89 -6.92
CA GLY A 170 17.38 2.32 -6.06
C GLY A 170 16.10 2.70 -6.82
N GLY A 171 15.09 3.15 -6.08
CA GLY A 171 13.80 3.58 -6.64
C GLY A 171 13.18 4.75 -5.87
N VAL A 172 11.87 4.96 -6.07
CA VAL A 172 11.12 6.04 -5.44
C VAL A 172 9.77 5.54 -4.95
N LEU A 173 9.48 5.76 -3.67
CA LEU A 173 8.13 5.71 -3.11
C LEU A 173 7.50 7.10 -3.25
N LYS A 174 6.47 7.25 -4.09
CA LYS A 174 5.78 8.54 -4.24
C LYS A 174 4.82 8.79 -3.09
N SER A 175 3.89 7.87 -2.87
CA SER A 175 2.93 7.90 -1.75
C SER A 175 2.25 6.55 -1.57
N TRP A 176 1.55 6.41 -0.45
CA TRP A 176 0.69 5.28 -0.13
C TRP A 176 -0.50 5.76 0.70
N THR A 177 -1.54 4.94 0.76
CA THR A 177 -2.77 5.21 1.50
C THR A 177 -3.09 4.05 2.41
N ILE A 178 -3.52 4.34 3.63
CA ILE A 178 -4.09 3.35 4.54
C ILE A 178 -5.59 3.61 4.69
N ALA A 179 -6.38 2.57 4.50
CA ALA A 179 -7.82 2.59 4.67
C ALA A 179 -8.21 1.54 5.72
N MET A 180 -8.97 1.93 6.72
CA MET A 180 -9.27 1.06 7.85
C MET A 180 -10.67 1.31 8.42
N CYS A 181 -11.17 0.29 9.12
CA CYS A 181 -12.42 0.33 9.86
C CYS A 181 -12.17 0.08 11.34
N GLY A 182 -12.92 0.76 12.20
CA GLY A 182 -12.83 0.59 13.64
C GLY A 182 -13.94 1.30 14.39
N ASN A 183 -13.98 1.08 15.70
CA ASN A 183 -14.92 1.70 16.63
C ASN A 183 -14.27 2.03 17.98
#